data_AF-A0A4S5E3Z3-F1
#
_entry.id   AF-A0A4S5E3Z3-F1
#
_cell.length_a   1.000
_cell.length_b   1.000
_cell.length_c   1.000
_cell.angle_alpha   90.00
_cell.angle_beta   90.00
_cell.angle_gamma   90.00
#
_symmetry.space_group_name_H-M   'P 1'
#
loop_
_entity.id
_entity.type
_entity.pdbx_description
1 polymer ?
#
loop_
_entity_poly.entity_id
_entity_poly.type
_entity_poly.pdbx_seq_one_letter_code
_entity_poly.pdbx_strand_id
1 'polypeptide(L)'
;MTEGSAEDLETTINETVRLLMARTGKRQADVAAALGVTRGAVSSRLLGRAEWKLSDLPRVADCFGLTVSELLSGYTAIAIAGRLPPTGPIRTRVA
;
A
#
# COMPACT_ATOMS: atom_id res chain seq x y z
N MET A 1 27.10 9.74 4.58
CA MET A 1 26.23 8.55 4.57
C MET A 1 24.81 9.04 4.83
N THR A 2 24.09 9.41 3.79
CA THR A 2 22.76 10.02 3.88
C THR A 2 21.89 9.55 2.72
N GLU A 3 21.83 8.22 2.53
CA GLU A 3 20.99 7.59 1.50
C GLU A 3 19.75 6.90 2.12
N GLY A 4 19.46 7.18 3.39
CA GLY A 4 18.41 6.50 4.18
C GLY A 4 17.07 7.22 4.29
N SER A 5 16.71 8.15 3.39
CA SER A 5 15.46 8.92 3.54
C SER A 5 14.38 8.62 2.51
N ALA A 6 14.74 8.27 1.27
CA ALA A 6 13.77 7.93 0.23
C ALA A 6 13.53 6.42 0.14
N GLU A 7 14.59 5.61 0.18
CA GLU A 7 14.50 4.14 0.10
C GLU A 7 13.77 3.56 1.32
N ASP A 8 13.96 4.18 2.49
CA ASP A 8 13.28 3.82 3.74
C ASP A 8 11.78 4.16 3.68
N LEU A 9 11.43 5.29 3.04
CA LEU A 9 10.03 5.71 2.86
C LEU A 9 9.31 4.82 1.85
N GLU A 10 9.92 4.55 0.70
CA GLU A 10 9.38 3.63 -0.31
C GLU A 10 9.18 2.23 0.28
N THR A 11 10.13 1.74 1.08
CA THR A 11 10.03 0.46 1.79
C THR A 11 8.86 0.48 2.79
N THR A 12 8.72 1.56 3.56
CA THR A 12 7.60 1.76 4.50
C THR A 12 6.25 1.74 3.77
N ILE A 13 6.12 2.44 2.64
CA ILE A 13 4.90 2.44 1.82
C ILE A 13 4.62 1.03 1.30
N ASN A 14 5.64 0.35 0.77
CA ASN A 14 5.50 -0.99 0.22
C ASN A 14 5.02 -2.01 1.26
N GLU A 15 5.59 -1.97 2.47
CA GLU A 15 5.17 -2.81 3.58
C GLU A 15 3.73 -2.47 4.02
N THR A 16 3.43 -1.19 4.16
CA THR A 16 2.10 -0.72 4.56
C THR A 16 1.03 -1.16 3.58
N VAL A 17 1.25 -0.99 2.27
CA VAL A 17 0.32 -1.43 1.23
C VAL A 17 0.15 -2.95 1.25
N ARG A 18 1.21 -3.74 1.48
CA ARG A 18 1.10 -5.21 1.61
C ARG A 18 0.24 -5.62 2.80
N LEU A 19 0.46 -5.01 3.97
CA LEU A 19 -0.30 -5.31 5.18
C LEU A 19 -1.76 -4.86 5.07
N LEU A 20 -2.02 -3.69 4.48
CA LEU A 20 -3.38 -3.23 4.19
C LEU A 20 -4.11 -4.14 3.20
N MET A 21 -3.43 -4.61 2.15
CA MET A 21 -4.00 -5.61 1.23
C MET A 21 -4.34 -6.92 1.95
N ALA A 22 -3.42 -7.44 2.77
CA ALA A 22 -3.65 -8.65 3.55
C ALA A 22 -4.86 -8.49 4.50
N ARG A 23 -4.95 -7.34 5.18
CA ARG A 23 -6.05 -7.03 6.10
C ARG A 23 -7.40 -6.88 5.39
N THR A 24 -7.43 -6.15 4.28
CA THR A 24 -8.69 -5.82 3.55
C THR A 24 -9.09 -6.90 2.55
N GLY A 25 -8.28 -7.94 2.35
CA GLY A 25 -8.49 -8.96 1.31
C GLY A 25 -8.33 -8.45 -0.12
N LYS A 26 -7.84 -7.21 -0.31
CA LYS A 26 -7.54 -6.61 -1.61
C LYS A 26 -6.31 -7.27 -2.24
N ARG A 27 -6.31 -7.37 -3.56
CA ARG A 27 -5.21 -7.87 -4.38
C ARG A 27 -4.47 -6.71 -5.03
N GLN A 28 -3.26 -6.98 -5.52
CA GLN A 28 -2.51 -6.03 -6.33
C GLN A 28 -3.31 -5.54 -7.57
N ALA A 29 -4.23 -6.36 -8.08
CA ALA A 29 -5.12 -5.99 -9.18
C ALA A 29 -6.12 -4.89 -8.78
N ASP A 30 -6.60 -4.87 -7.53
CA ASP A 30 -7.53 -3.85 -7.04
C ASP A 30 -6.80 -2.51 -6.87
N VAL A 31 -5.57 -2.54 -6.35
CA VAL A 31 -4.69 -1.36 -6.27
C VAL A 31 -4.32 -0.86 -7.67
N ALA A 32 -4.03 -1.77 -8.60
CA ALA A 32 -3.71 -1.42 -9.98
C ALA A 32 -4.89 -0.75 -10.69
N ALA A 33 -6.11 -1.26 -10.48
CA ALA A 33 -7.33 -0.67 -11.01
C ALA A 33 -7.56 0.76 -10.48
N ALA A 34 -7.38 0.99 -9.18
CA ALA A 34 -7.48 2.32 -8.57
C ALA A 34 -6.45 3.32 -9.14
N LEU A 35 -5.27 2.82 -9.53
CA LEU A 35 -4.20 3.62 -10.10
C LEU A 35 -4.33 3.84 -11.61
N GLY A 36 -5.11 3.01 -12.31
CA GLY A 36 -5.16 2.98 -13.78
C GLY A 36 -3.88 2.40 -14.40
N VAL A 37 -3.21 1.49 -13.70
CA VAL A 37 -1.97 0.84 -14.15
C VAL A 37 -2.13 -0.68 -14.24
N THR A 38 -1.13 -1.37 -14.75
CA THR A 38 -1.13 -2.84 -14.79
C THR A 38 -0.81 -3.43 -13.42
N ARG A 39 -1.30 -4.65 -13.13
CA ARG A 39 -0.90 -5.42 -11.95
C ARG A 39 0.64 -5.58 -11.87
N GLY A 40 1.30 -5.76 -13.02
CA GLY A 40 2.75 -5.86 -13.11
C GLY A 40 3.47 -4.60 -12.61
N ALA A 41 2.94 -3.40 -12.93
CA ALA A 41 3.47 -2.14 -12.42
C ALA A 41 3.38 -2.05 -10.90
N VAL A 42 2.23 -2.43 -10.30
CA VAL A 42 2.08 -2.49 -8.84
C VAL A 42 3.03 -3.52 -8.23
N SER A 43 3.18 -4.71 -8.83
CA SER A 43 4.13 -5.71 -8.37
C SER A 43 5.58 -5.20 -8.41
N SER A 44 5.96 -4.46 -9.45
CA SER A 44 7.29 -3.87 -9.57
C SER A 44 7.57 -2.88 -8.42
N ARG A 45 6.59 -2.02 -8.11
CA ARG A 45 6.69 -1.06 -7.00
C ARG A 45 6.83 -1.75 -5.66
N LEU A 46 5.95 -2.71 -5.39
CA LEU A 46 5.98 -3.47 -4.15
C LEU A 46 7.29 -4.26 -3.98
N LEU A 47 7.97 -4.65 -5.05
CA LEU A 47 9.27 -5.33 -5.00
C LEU A 47 10.46 -4.35 -4.90
N GLY A 48 10.22 -3.04 -4.83
CA GLY A 48 11.27 -2.02 -4.82
C GLY A 48 11.97 -1.85 -6.18
N ARG A 49 11.40 -2.38 -7.27
CA ARG A 49 11.97 -2.27 -8.63
C ARG A 49 11.49 -1.02 -9.38
N ALA A 50 10.51 -0.31 -8.84
CA ALA A 50 9.97 0.93 -9.39
C ALA A 50 9.49 1.81 -8.24
N GLU A 51 9.63 3.14 -8.39
CA GLU A 51 9.24 4.10 -7.37
C GLU A 51 7.73 4.41 -7.41
N TRP A 52 7.20 4.85 -6.27
CA TRP A 52 5.87 5.48 -6.20
C TRP A 52 5.93 6.91 -6.73
N LYS A 53 4.98 7.27 -7.61
CA LYS A 53 4.80 8.68 -7.96
C LYS A 53 4.01 9.36 -6.85
N LEU A 54 4.38 10.59 -6.51
CA LEU A 54 3.64 11.41 -5.54
C LEU A 54 2.16 11.57 -5.93
N SER A 55 1.86 11.62 -7.22
CA SER A 55 0.50 11.67 -7.77
C SER A 55 -0.30 10.37 -7.61
N ASP A 56 0.36 9.24 -7.36
CA ASP A 56 -0.30 7.95 -7.12
C ASP A 56 -0.74 7.79 -5.67
N LEU A 57 -0.01 8.41 -4.71
CA LEU A 57 -0.26 8.23 -3.28
C LEU A 57 -1.70 8.55 -2.84
N PRO A 58 -2.36 9.63 -3.32
CA PRO A 58 -3.76 9.88 -2.98
C PRO A 58 -4.70 8.74 -3.40
N ARG A 59 -4.48 8.14 -4.57
CA ARG A 59 -5.29 7.04 -5.09
C ARG A 59 -5.05 5.73 -4.33
N VAL A 60 -3.81 5.49 -3.91
CA VAL A 60 -3.48 4.34 -3.04
C VAL A 60 -4.16 4.50 -1.69
N ALA A 61 -4.05 5.68 -1.07
CA ALA A 61 -4.63 5.95 0.23
C ALA A 61 -6.17 5.82 0.20
N ASP A 62 -6.81 6.39 -0.82
CA ASP A 62 -8.26 6.29 -1.04
C ASP A 62 -8.73 4.84 -1.23
N CYS A 63 -7.94 3.99 -1.90
CA CYS A 63 -8.23 2.57 -2.05
C CYS A 63 -8.41 1.83 -0.71
N PHE A 64 -7.81 2.35 0.37
CA PHE A 64 -7.92 1.83 1.72
C PHE A 64 -8.73 2.73 2.67
N GLY A 65 -9.31 3.83 2.19
CA GLY A 65 -10.05 4.78 3.02
C GLY A 65 -9.16 5.60 3.98
N LEU A 66 -7.91 5.81 3.59
CA LEU A 66 -6.90 6.54 4.36
C LEU A 66 -6.55 7.87 3.69
N THR A 67 -5.95 8.77 4.47
CA THR A 67 -5.25 9.95 3.97
C THR A 67 -3.82 9.60 3.53
N VAL A 68 -3.21 10.45 2.70
CA VAL A 68 -1.81 10.28 2.29
C VAL A 68 -0.87 10.31 3.50
N SER A 69 -1.15 11.16 4.49
CA SER A 69 -0.33 11.23 5.71
C SER A 69 -0.40 9.94 6.53
N GLU A 70 -1.58 9.33 6.64
CA GLU A 70 -1.74 8.01 7.29
C GLU A 70 -0.94 6.94 6.52
N LEU A 71 -1.04 6.91 5.18
CA LEU A 71 -0.28 5.97 4.36
C LEU A 71 1.23 6.09 4.56
N LEU A 72 1.75 7.32 4.62
CA LEU A 72 3.18 7.60 4.83
C LEU A 72 3.64 7.30 6.26
N SER A 73 2.76 7.35 7.25
CA SER A 73 3.09 7.08 8.66
C SER A 73 3.43 5.61 8.94
N GLY A 74 3.08 4.71 8.02
CA GLY A 74 3.33 3.28 8.14
C GLY A 74 2.20 2.53 8.85
N TYR A 75 2.15 1.21 8.65
CA TYR A 75 1.07 0.35 9.16
C TYR A 75 0.90 0.42 10.69
N THR A 76 2.01 0.40 11.43
CA THR A 76 1.99 0.44 12.92
C THR A 76 1.40 1.74 13.45
N ALA A 77 1.72 2.89 12.84
CA ALA A 77 1.16 4.17 13.24
C ALA A 77 -0.36 4.23 12.99
N ILE A 78 -0.81 3.74 11.83
CA ILE A 78 -2.26 3.63 11.51
C ILE A 78 -2.96 2.71 12.53
N ALA A 79 -2.32 1.61 12.93
CA ALA A 79 -2.82 0.67 13.92
C ALA A 79 -2.99 1.32 15.30
N ILE A 80 -1.96 2.03 15.77
CA ILE A 80 -2.00 2.75 17.05
C ILE A 80 -3.06 3.84 17.03
N ALA A 81 -3.23 4.54 15.91
CA ALA A 81 -4.27 5.55 15.73
C ALA A 81 -5.70 4.97 15.67
N GLY A 82 -5.87 3.64 15.62
CA GLY A 82 -7.19 3.00 15.49
C GLY A 82 -7.85 3.25 14.12
N ARG A 83 -7.06 3.62 13.11
CA ARG A 83 -7.53 4.04 11.77
C ARG A 83 -7.42 2.95 10.71
N LEU A 84 -7.10 1.72 11.12
CA LEU A 84 -6.99 0.61 10.18
C LEU A 84 -8.34 0.34 9.50
N PRO A 85 -8.36 0.08 8.19
CA PRO A 85 -9.58 -0.29 7.49
C PRO A 85 -10.18 -1.59 8.06
N PRO A 86 -11.49 -1.84 7.88
CA PRO A 86 -12.11 -3.07 8.32
C PRO A 86 -11.46 -4.29 7.66
N THR A 87 -11.41 -5.40 8.40
CA THR A 87 -10.93 -6.67 7.85
C THR A 87 -11.85 -7.13 6.74
N GLY A 88 -11.27 -7.43 5.57
CA GLY A 88 -12.03 -7.97 4.45
C GLY A 88 -12.32 -9.46 4.59
N PRO A 89 -13.16 -10.03 3.72
CA PRO A 89 -13.41 -11.46 3.72
C PRO A 89 -12.11 -12.22 3.47
N ILE A 90 -11.81 -13.22 4.30
CA ILE A 90 -10.71 -14.16 4.07
C ILE A 90 -11.07 -14.95 2.81
N ARG A 91 -10.46 -14.60 1.69
CA ARG A 91 -10.59 -15.35 0.45
C ARG A 91 -9.76 -16.61 0.56
N THR A 92 -10.40 -17.73 0.88
CA THR A 92 -9.80 -19.06 0.76
C THR A 92 -9.29 -19.25 -0.67
N ARG A 93 -8.04 -19.71 -0.79
CA ARG A 93 -7.47 -20.10 -2.08
C ARG A 93 -8.24 -21.33 -2.53
N VAL A 94 -9.16 -21.17 -3.47
CA VAL A 94 -9.74 -22.32 -4.19
C VAL A 94 -8.58 -22.95 -4.96
N ALA A 95 -8.19 -24.15 -4.53
CA ALA A 95 -7.31 -25.06 -5.24
C ALA A 95 -8.16 -25.94 -6.17
#